data_AF-K1RYK1-F1
#
_entry.id   AF-K1RYK1-F1
#
_cell.length_a   1.000
_cell.length_b   1.000
_cell.length_c   1.000
_cell.angle_alpha   90.00
_cell.angle_beta   90.00
_cell.angle_gamma   90.00
#
_symmetry.space_group_name_H-M   'P 1'
#
loop_
_entity.id
_entity.type
_entity.pdbx_description
1 polymer ?
#
loop_
_entity_poly.entity_id
_entity_poly.type
_entity_poly.pdbx_seq_one_letter_code
_entity_poly.pdbx_strand_id
1 'polypeptide(L)'
;FLVDKDKNFYFMEMNTRIQVEHPITEMRTGIDIVKEQIKIAAGEKLKIKQKDIEFRGSSIECRINAENPSKKFRPSPGTITGINLPGGNGVRVDTAIYAGYTVPANYDSMIAKIIVHGQTRGEAISKMKRALEELVVDGIDTNRDFLYSIITHPDFIRGNFDTSFIEKMMEEKS
;
A
#
# COMPACT_ATOMS: atom_id res chain seq x y z
N PHE A 1 14.68 5.95 8.14
CA PHE A 1 15.80 6.78 7.68
C PHE A 1 15.27 7.79 6.68
N LEU A 2 15.86 8.98 6.63
CA LEU A 2 15.76 9.90 5.50
C LEU A 2 17.00 9.74 4.64
N VAL A 3 16.84 9.85 3.32
CA VAL A 3 17.93 9.75 2.36
C VAL A 3 17.99 11.05 1.57
N ASP A 4 19.13 11.72 1.59
CA ASP A 4 19.32 12.95 0.81
C ASP A 4 19.69 12.64 -0.66
N LYS A 5 19.78 13.70 -1.48
CA LYS A 5 20.14 13.60 -2.90
C LYS A 5 21.53 12.98 -3.14
N ASP A 6 22.41 13.02 -2.14
CA ASP A 6 23.78 12.52 -2.18
C ASP A 6 23.87 11.08 -1.61
N LYS A 7 22.72 10.45 -1.32
CA LYS A 7 22.58 9.10 -0.76
C LYS A 7 23.13 8.94 0.66
N ASN A 8 23.19 10.01 1.44
CA ASN A 8 23.47 9.91 2.87
C ASN A 8 22.21 9.51 3.64
N PHE A 9 22.38 8.62 4.61
CA PHE A 9 21.29 8.09 5.43
C PHE A 9 21.28 8.75 6.81
N TYR A 10 20.11 9.29 7.19
CA TYR A 10 19.91 9.89 8.51
C TYR A 10 18.83 9.13 9.26
N PHE A 11 19.14 8.65 10.47
CA PHE A 11 18.14 8.05 11.34
C PHE A 11 17.12 9.11 11.77
N MET A 12 15.85 8.72 11.85
CA MET A 12 14.77 9.63 12.26
C MET A 12 14.07 9.06 13.50
N GLU A 13 13.55 7.84 13.38
CA GLU A 13 12.84 7.16 14.45
C GLU A 13 12.87 5.65 14.24
N MET A 14 12.44 4.91 15.28
CA MET A 14 12.19 3.48 15.23
C MET A 14 10.80 3.19 15.80
N ASN A 15 9.98 2.51 15.01
CA ASN A 15 8.63 2.13 15.42
C ASN A 15 8.64 0.72 16.03
N THR A 16 8.36 0.59 17.32
CA THR A 16 8.38 -0.68 18.06
C THR A 16 7.07 -1.47 17.93
N ARG A 17 6.55 -1.58 16.70
CA ARG A 17 5.31 -2.30 16.36
C ARG A 17 5.33 -2.74 14.90
N ILE A 18 4.41 -3.63 14.53
CA ILE A 18 4.16 -3.94 13.13
C ILE A 18 3.76 -2.66 12.36
N GLN A 19 4.27 -2.53 11.14
CA GLN A 19 3.90 -1.45 10.24
C GLN A 19 2.74 -1.85 9.34
N VAL A 20 1.92 -0.89 8.94
CA VAL A 20 0.78 -1.13 8.04
C VAL A 20 1.27 -1.72 6.71
N GLU A 21 2.39 -1.19 6.22
CA GLU A 21 3.08 -1.53 4.98
C GLU A 21 3.99 -2.77 5.05
N HIS A 22 3.94 -3.56 6.13
CA HIS A 22 4.71 -4.81 6.21
C HIS A 22 4.50 -5.79 5.02
N PRO A 23 3.32 -5.88 4.37
CA PRO A 23 3.11 -6.85 3.30
C PRO A 23 4.07 -6.71 2.12
N ILE A 24 4.56 -5.50 1.78
CA ILE A 24 5.51 -5.34 0.67
C ILE A 24 6.83 -6.08 0.95
N THR A 25 7.22 -6.16 2.22
CA THR A 25 8.41 -6.91 2.65
C THR A 25 8.13 -8.40 2.61
N GLU A 26 6.96 -8.84 3.09
CA GLU A 26 6.55 -10.25 3.03
C GLU A 26 6.51 -10.76 1.59
N MET A 27 5.93 -9.98 0.67
CA MET A 27 5.83 -10.34 -0.75
C MET A 27 7.20 -10.48 -1.43
N ARG A 28 8.22 -9.75 -0.97
CA ARG A 28 9.58 -9.83 -1.53
C ARG A 28 10.45 -10.90 -0.89
N THR A 29 10.19 -11.23 0.38
CA THR A 29 11.03 -12.13 1.18
C THR A 29 10.44 -13.52 1.37
N GLY A 30 9.12 -13.67 1.20
CA GLY A 30 8.38 -14.88 1.55
C GLY A 30 8.24 -15.11 3.06
N ILE A 31 8.62 -14.14 3.89
CA ILE A 31 8.57 -14.24 5.35
C ILE A 31 7.26 -13.64 5.84
N ASP A 32 6.48 -14.44 6.57
CA ASP A 32 5.28 -13.99 7.27
C ASP A 32 5.68 -13.37 8.62
N ILE A 33 5.68 -12.04 8.69
CA ILE A 33 6.17 -11.28 9.82
C ILE A 33 5.24 -11.45 11.03
N VAL A 34 3.92 -11.48 10.81
CA VAL A 34 2.94 -11.64 11.89
C VAL A 34 3.06 -13.02 12.53
N LYS A 35 3.26 -14.06 11.72
CA LYS A 35 3.51 -15.42 12.20
C LYS A 35 4.79 -15.50 13.02
N GLU A 36 5.88 -14.89 12.57
CA GLU A 36 7.13 -14.86 13.33
C GLU A 36 6.98 -14.07 14.65
N GLN A 37 6.21 -12.97 14.66
CA GLN A 37 5.89 -12.25 15.90
C GLN A 37 5.19 -13.16 16.93
N ILE A 38 4.20 -13.96 16.51
CA ILE A 38 3.48 -14.89 17.40
C ILE A 38 4.41 -15.98 17.93
N LYS A 39 5.25 -16.59 17.08
CA LYS A 39 6.22 -17.60 17.49
C LYS A 39 7.23 -17.07 18.51
N ILE A 40 7.77 -15.88 18.27
CA ILE A 40 8.73 -15.23 19.17
C ILE A 40 8.05 -14.91 20.51
N ALA A 41 6.81 -14.39 20.49
CA ALA A 41 6.03 -14.14 21.69
C ALA A 41 5.75 -15.42 22.50
N ALA A 42 5.65 -16.57 21.84
CA ALA A 42 5.54 -17.89 22.46
C ALA A 42 6.89 -18.46 22.97
N GLY A 43 7.99 -17.73 22.85
CA GLY A 43 9.33 -18.14 23.30
C GLY A 43 10.13 -18.96 22.27
N GLU A 44 9.63 -19.11 21.04
CA GLU A 44 10.43 -19.74 19.98
C GLU A 44 11.59 -18.83 19.54
N LYS A 45 12.70 -19.45 19.14
CA LYS A 45 13.82 -18.74 18.51
C LYS A 45 13.54 -18.51 17.04
N LEU A 46 14.01 -17.38 16.51
CA LEU A 46 14.00 -17.11 15.07
C LEU A 46 14.87 -18.15 14.35
N LYS A 47 14.25 -18.95 13.47
CA LYS A 47 14.94 -20.01 12.71
C LYS A 47 15.63 -19.49 11.45
N ILE A 48 15.20 -18.31 10.97
CA ILE A 48 15.70 -17.64 9.77
C ILE A 48 16.99 -16.89 10.13
N LYS A 49 18.06 -17.09 9.35
CA LYS A 49 19.31 -16.33 9.48
C LYS A 49 19.39 -15.27 8.38
N GLN A 50 20.24 -14.26 8.58
CA GLN A 50 20.42 -13.18 7.60
C GLN A 50 20.76 -13.68 6.19
N LYS A 51 21.57 -14.74 6.09
CA LYS A 51 21.96 -15.35 4.80
C LYS A 51 20.82 -16.09 4.08
N ASP A 52 19.74 -16.40 4.78
CA ASP A 52 18.58 -17.10 4.23
C ASP A 52 17.56 -16.10 3.66
N ILE A 53 17.73 -14.79 3.90
CA ILE A 53 16.83 -13.74 3.44
C ILE A 53 17.23 -13.32 2.03
N GLU A 54 16.35 -13.61 1.07
CA GLU A 54 16.48 -13.15 -0.31
C GLU A 54 15.34 -12.18 -0.65
N PHE A 55 15.65 -11.10 -1.36
CA PHE A 55 14.65 -10.17 -1.88
C PHE A 55 14.41 -10.46 -3.36
N ARG A 56 13.22 -10.97 -3.69
CA ARG A 56 12.85 -11.34 -5.05
C ARG A 56 11.80 -10.40 -5.62
N GLY A 57 12.02 -9.95 -6.85
CA GLY A 57 11.11 -9.06 -7.57
C GLY A 57 10.90 -7.70 -6.90
N SER A 58 9.76 -7.07 -7.19
CA SER A 58 9.34 -5.78 -6.67
C SER A 58 7.90 -5.86 -6.18
N SER A 59 7.59 -5.18 -5.09
CA SER A 59 6.23 -5.07 -4.55
C SER A 59 5.83 -3.61 -4.37
N ILE A 60 4.54 -3.33 -4.57
CA ILE A 60 3.93 -2.01 -4.40
C ILE A 60 2.65 -2.22 -3.59
N GLU A 61 2.41 -1.37 -2.61
CA GLU A 61 1.17 -1.32 -1.84
C GLU A 61 0.49 0.03 -2.05
N CYS A 62 -0.82 0.01 -2.24
CA CYS A 62 -1.69 1.17 -2.23
C CYS A 62 -2.70 1.04 -1.09
N ARG A 63 -2.79 2.07 -0.25
CA ARG A 63 -3.81 2.18 0.80
C ARG A 63 -5.07 2.81 0.23
N ILE A 64 -6.12 2.00 0.13
CA ILE A 64 -7.43 2.46 -0.31
C ILE A 64 -8.13 3.06 0.90
N ASN A 65 -8.41 4.35 0.83
CA ASN A 65 -9.09 5.11 1.87
C ASN A 65 -10.46 5.55 1.38
N ALA A 66 -11.44 5.54 2.28
CA ALA A 66 -12.76 6.15 2.13
C ALA A 66 -12.64 7.68 2.25
N GLU A 67 -12.03 8.31 1.25
CA GLU A 67 -11.72 9.74 1.19
C GLU A 67 -11.98 10.27 -0.21
N ASN A 68 -12.30 11.57 -0.32
CA ASN A 68 -12.48 12.24 -1.61
C ASN A 68 -11.30 13.20 -1.89
N PRO A 69 -10.34 12.82 -2.76
CA PRO A 69 -9.18 13.66 -3.09
C PRO A 69 -9.55 15.03 -3.68
N SER A 70 -10.60 15.11 -4.50
CA SER A 70 -11.06 16.38 -5.10
C SER A 70 -11.58 17.38 -4.07
N LYS A 71 -11.92 16.90 -2.88
CA LYS A 71 -12.39 17.71 -1.74
C LYS A 71 -11.37 17.70 -0.62
N LYS A 72 -10.07 17.83 -0.95
CA LYS A 72 -8.95 17.86 0.00
C LYS A 72 -8.93 16.64 0.93
N PHE A 73 -9.11 15.45 0.35
CA PHE A 73 -9.14 14.16 1.08
C PHE A 73 -10.17 14.11 2.21
N ARG A 74 -11.30 14.81 2.06
CA ARG A 74 -12.38 14.76 3.04
C ARG A 74 -12.83 13.30 3.24
N PRO A 75 -12.96 12.82 4.50
CA PRO A 75 -13.47 11.48 4.77
C PRO A 75 -14.87 11.24 4.17
N SER A 76 -15.12 10.00 3.77
CA SER A 76 -16.36 9.53 3.16
C SER A 76 -16.88 8.27 3.87
N PRO A 77 -17.27 8.35 5.16
CA PRO A 77 -17.94 7.24 5.83
C PRO A 77 -19.30 6.96 5.18
N GLY A 78 -19.77 5.73 5.29
CA GLY A 78 -21.02 5.32 4.66
C GLY A 78 -21.08 3.82 4.41
N THR A 79 -22.19 3.37 3.86
CA THR A 79 -22.41 1.95 3.55
C THR A 79 -21.90 1.63 2.16
N ILE A 80 -21.05 0.62 2.06
CA ILE A 80 -20.57 0.08 0.79
C ILE A 80 -21.72 -0.72 0.16
N THR A 81 -22.26 -0.24 -0.95
CA THR A 81 -23.41 -0.89 -1.63
C THR A 81 -22.99 -1.93 -2.64
N GLY A 82 -21.77 -1.82 -3.17
CA GLY A 82 -21.19 -2.72 -4.15
C GLY A 82 -19.68 -2.79 -3.97
N ILE A 83 -19.10 -3.97 -4.16
CA ILE A 83 -17.65 -4.15 -4.08
C ILE A 83 -17.18 -5.21 -5.07
N ASN A 84 -16.11 -4.88 -5.79
CA ASN A 84 -15.32 -5.84 -6.55
C ASN A 84 -13.85 -5.66 -6.14
N LEU A 85 -13.30 -6.64 -5.44
CA LEU A 85 -11.89 -6.63 -5.06
C LEU A 85 -11.05 -7.18 -6.22
N PRO A 86 -9.87 -6.58 -6.51
CA PRO A 86 -8.99 -7.10 -7.55
C PRO A 86 -8.37 -8.43 -7.14
N GLY A 87 -7.90 -9.18 -8.14
CA GLY A 87 -7.31 -10.49 -7.90
C GLY A 87 -6.31 -10.94 -8.96
N GLY A 88 -6.00 -12.23 -8.91
CA GLY A 88 -5.09 -12.89 -9.84
C GLY A 88 -3.64 -12.96 -9.36
N ASN A 89 -2.78 -13.48 -10.24
CA ASN A 89 -1.40 -13.80 -9.88
C ASN A 89 -0.60 -12.56 -9.43
N GLY A 90 -0.05 -12.64 -8.21
CA GLY A 90 0.74 -11.57 -7.62
C GLY A 90 -0.07 -10.38 -7.14
N VAL A 91 -1.38 -10.54 -6.92
CA VAL A 91 -2.25 -9.54 -6.25
C VAL A 91 -2.70 -10.11 -4.90
N ARG A 92 -2.47 -9.36 -3.84
CA ARG A 92 -2.93 -9.62 -2.47
C ARG A 92 -3.79 -8.44 -2.03
N VAL A 93 -4.90 -8.74 -1.37
CA VAL A 93 -5.78 -7.73 -0.78
C VAL A 93 -5.93 -8.03 0.70
N ASP A 94 -5.53 -7.08 1.54
CA ASP A 94 -5.82 -7.12 2.98
C ASP A 94 -6.98 -6.14 3.23
N THR A 95 -8.14 -6.65 3.64
CA THR A 95 -9.32 -5.81 3.92
C THR A 95 -10.24 -6.48 4.95
N ALA A 96 -11.06 -5.67 5.60
CA ALA A 96 -12.15 -6.11 6.48
C ALA A 96 -13.55 -5.75 5.93
N ILE A 97 -13.62 -5.12 4.75
CA ILE A 97 -14.88 -4.65 4.17
C ILE A 97 -15.54 -5.74 3.31
N TYR A 98 -16.84 -5.59 3.12
CA TYR A 98 -17.68 -6.44 2.26
C TYR A 98 -18.92 -5.64 1.85
N ALA A 99 -19.69 -6.12 0.87
CA ALA A 99 -20.94 -5.46 0.48
C ALA A 99 -21.90 -5.38 1.68
N GLY A 100 -22.42 -4.18 1.97
CA GLY A 100 -23.24 -3.88 3.15
C GLY A 100 -22.43 -3.44 4.39
N TYR A 101 -21.09 -3.49 4.35
CA TYR A 101 -20.27 -2.94 5.43
C TYR A 101 -20.45 -1.42 5.51
N THR A 102 -20.63 -0.90 6.72
CA THR A 102 -20.71 0.54 6.97
C THR A 102 -19.38 1.02 7.53
N VAL A 103 -18.67 1.83 6.75
CA VAL A 103 -17.44 2.49 7.15
C VAL A 103 -17.78 3.53 8.24
N PRO A 104 -17.29 3.32 9.47
CA PRO A 104 -17.59 4.21 10.58
C PRO A 104 -16.81 5.53 10.48
N ALA A 105 -17.40 6.63 10.96
CA ALA A 105 -16.78 7.96 10.91
C ALA A 105 -15.72 8.21 12.00
N ASN A 106 -15.63 7.34 13.00
CA ASN A 106 -14.80 7.51 14.20
C ASN A 106 -13.50 6.68 14.19
N TYR A 107 -13.17 6.02 13.08
CA TYR A 107 -11.94 5.26 12.89
C TYR A 107 -11.17 5.77 11.68
N ASP A 108 -10.00 5.18 11.43
CA ASP A 108 -9.18 5.45 10.25
C ASP A 108 -9.97 5.18 8.95
N SER A 109 -9.75 5.99 7.92
CA SER A 109 -10.47 5.93 6.65
C SER A 109 -10.02 4.76 5.76
N MET A 110 -8.94 4.05 6.11
CA MET A 110 -8.41 2.94 5.33
C MET A 110 -9.38 1.76 5.33
N ILE A 111 -9.81 1.38 4.12
CA ILE A 111 -10.75 0.28 3.90
C ILE A 111 -10.07 -0.96 3.32
N ALA A 112 -8.97 -0.80 2.59
CA ALA A 112 -8.21 -1.93 2.05
C ALA A 112 -6.74 -1.55 1.79
N LYS A 113 -5.89 -2.56 1.76
CA LYS A 113 -4.55 -2.47 1.16
C LYS A 113 -4.54 -3.37 -0.06
N ILE A 114 -4.21 -2.79 -1.21
CA ILE A 114 -3.93 -3.57 -2.43
C ILE A 114 -2.42 -3.67 -2.54
N ILE A 115 -1.94 -4.91 -2.56
CA ILE A 115 -0.51 -5.21 -2.63
C ILE A 115 -0.28 -6.04 -3.88
N VAL A 116 0.70 -5.63 -4.68
CA VAL A 116 1.08 -6.38 -5.88
C VAL A 116 2.54 -6.77 -5.83
N HIS A 117 2.88 -7.84 -6.53
CA HIS A 117 4.24 -8.33 -6.71
C HIS A 117 4.48 -8.72 -8.17
N GLY A 118 5.63 -8.30 -8.69
CA GLY A 118 6.11 -8.65 -10.02
C GLY A 118 7.61 -8.95 -10.00
N GLN A 119 8.12 -9.58 -11.05
CA GLN A 119 9.56 -9.87 -11.18
C GLN A 119 10.38 -8.58 -11.33
N THR A 120 9.77 -7.52 -11.86
CA THR A 120 10.37 -6.19 -11.98
C THR A 120 9.44 -5.11 -11.41
N ARG A 121 10.00 -3.92 -11.15
CA ARG A 121 9.19 -2.75 -10.75
C ARG A 121 8.16 -2.38 -11.82
N GLY A 122 8.53 -2.47 -13.10
CA GLY A 122 7.60 -2.21 -14.20
C GLY A 122 6.42 -3.19 -14.22
N GLU A 123 6.68 -4.48 -13.98
CA GLU A 123 5.61 -5.47 -13.85
C GLU A 123 4.71 -5.19 -12.64
N ALA A 124 5.29 -4.85 -11.49
CA ALA A 124 4.51 -4.47 -10.30
C ALA A 124 3.63 -3.22 -10.57
N ILE A 125 4.15 -2.21 -11.26
CA ILE A 125 3.37 -1.03 -11.70
C ILE A 125 2.21 -1.46 -12.60
N SER A 126 2.47 -2.30 -13.61
CA SER A 126 1.43 -2.78 -14.53
C SER A 126 0.35 -3.56 -13.80
N LYS A 127 0.71 -4.39 -12.82
CA LYS A 127 -0.24 -5.13 -11.98
C LYS A 127 -1.04 -4.20 -11.08
N MET A 128 -0.41 -3.20 -10.46
CA MET A 128 -1.11 -2.23 -9.61
C MET A 128 -2.11 -1.41 -10.44
N LYS A 129 -1.72 -0.98 -11.63
CA LYS A 129 -2.60 -0.27 -12.57
C LYS A 129 -3.89 -1.07 -12.82
N ARG A 130 -3.73 -2.35 -13.19
CA ARG A 130 -4.88 -3.25 -13.43
C ARG A 130 -5.69 -3.49 -12.15
N ALA A 131 -5.04 -3.73 -11.02
CA ALA A 131 -5.74 -3.96 -9.75
C ALA A 131 -6.56 -2.75 -9.31
N LEU A 132 -6.08 -1.53 -9.56
CA LEU A 132 -6.84 -0.31 -9.31
C LEU A 132 -8.00 -0.12 -10.31
N GLU A 133 -7.85 -0.52 -11.58
CA GLU A 133 -8.94 -0.51 -12.57
C GLU A 133 -10.06 -1.53 -12.24
N GLU A 134 -9.68 -2.70 -11.74
CA GLU A 134 -10.61 -3.76 -11.33
C GLU A 134 -11.34 -3.43 -10.02
N LEU A 135 -10.75 -2.58 -9.17
CA LEU A 135 -11.35 -2.20 -7.89
C LEU A 135 -12.61 -1.37 -8.09
N VAL A 136 -13.75 -1.92 -7.65
CA VAL A 136 -15.02 -1.19 -7.55
C VAL A 136 -15.41 -1.11 -6.08
N VAL A 137 -15.74 0.10 -5.63
CA VAL A 137 -16.31 0.36 -4.30
C VAL A 137 -17.42 1.39 -4.51
N ASP A 138 -18.67 0.97 -4.34
CA ASP A 138 -19.85 1.82 -4.52
C ASP A 138 -20.42 2.25 -3.16
N GLY A 139 -21.09 3.40 -3.14
CA GLY A 139 -21.76 3.95 -1.95
C GLY A 139 -20.93 4.94 -1.14
N ILE A 140 -19.61 4.99 -1.37
CA ILE A 140 -18.67 5.95 -0.76
C ILE A 140 -17.63 6.42 -1.78
N ASP A 141 -17.03 7.60 -1.54
CA ASP A 141 -15.86 8.06 -2.28
C ASP A 141 -14.60 7.31 -1.82
N THR A 142 -13.67 7.07 -2.74
CA THR A 142 -12.34 6.52 -2.41
C THR A 142 -11.20 7.29 -3.08
N ASN A 143 -9.99 7.14 -2.55
CA ASN A 143 -8.77 7.70 -3.13
C ASN A 143 -8.22 6.88 -4.34
N ARG A 144 -8.96 5.87 -4.84
CA ARG A 144 -8.52 4.96 -5.92
C ARG A 144 -8.00 5.70 -7.15
N ASP A 145 -8.77 6.67 -7.67
CA ASP A 145 -8.42 7.37 -8.91
C ASP A 145 -7.18 8.27 -8.72
N PHE A 146 -7.01 8.82 -7.51
CA PHE A 146 -5.81 9.56 -7.16
C PHE A 146 -4.58 8.64 -7.16
N LEU A 147 -4.67 7.46 -6.55
CA LEU A 147 -3.61 6.45 -6.58
C LEU A 147 -3.29 5.98 -7.99
N TYR A 148 -4.31 5.78 -8.83
CA TYR A 148 -4.12 5.45 -10.24
C TYR A 148 -3.32 6.53 -10.98
N SER A 149 -3.61 7.80 -10.71
CA SER A 149 -2.87 8.92 -11.29
C SER A 149 -1.39 8.95 -10.86
N ILE A 150 -1.08 8.51 -9.63
CA ILE A 150 0.30 8.37 -9.15
C ILE A 150 1.01 7.21 -9.87
N ILE A 151 0.38 6.03 -9.93
CA ILE A 151 0.96 4.83 -10.54
C ILE A 151 1.26 5.03 -12.03
N THR A 152 0.49 5.89 -12.70
CA THR A 152 0.65 6.24 -14.11
C THR A 152 1.50 7.49 -14.34
N HIS A 153 1.93 8.19 -13.28
CA HIS A 153 2.74 9.40 -13.40
C HIS A 153 4.15 9.10 -13.94
N PRO A 154 4.66 9.83 -14.96
CA PRO A 154 5.97 9.55 -15.55
C PRO A 154 7.12 9.54 -14.54
N ASP A 155 7.14 10.48 -13.59
CA ASP A 155 8.18 10.51 -12.54
C ASP A 155 8.08 9.35 -11.56
N PHE A 156 6.87 8.92 -11.20
CA PHE A 156 6.70 7.71 -10.41
C PHE A 156 7.20 6.48 -11.16
N ILE A 157 6.90 6.36 -12.45
CA ILE A 157 7.38 5.25 -13.29
C ILE A 157 8.91 5.25 -13.37
N ARG A 158 9.54 6.42 -13.53
CA ARG A 158 11.01 6.57 -13.56
C ARG A 158 11.69 6.39 -12.20
N GLY A 159 10.94 6.45 -11.10
CA GLY A 159 11.50 6.44 -9.75
C GLY A 159 12.11 7.78 -9.35
N ASN A 160 11.69 8.88 -9.99
CA ASN A 160 12.19 10.23 -9.76
C ASN A 160 11.23 11.01 -8.85
N PHE A 161 11.18 10.68 -7.57
CA PHE A 161 10.29 11.34 -6.61
C PHE A 161 10.94 11.45 -5.23
N ASP A 162 10.51 12.45 -4.47
CA ASP A 162 10.87 12.67 -3.07
C ASP A 162 9.59 12.88 -2.24
N THR A 163 9.73 13.30 -0.98
CA THR A 163 8.59 13.51 -0.08
C THR A 163 7.68 14.67 -0.49
N SER A 164 8.12 15.58 -1.37
CA SER A 164 7.32 16.70 -1.92
C SER A 164 6.56 16.33 -3.19
N PHE A 165 6.74 15.11 -3.72
CA PHE A 165 6.16 14.69 -5.00
C PHE A 165 4.65 14.90 -5.09
N ILE A 166 3.91 14.55 -4.05
CA ILE A 166 2.44 14.67 -4.04
C ILE A 166 2.00 16.14 -4.04
N GLU A 167 2.68 16.99 -3.28
CA GLU A 167 2.40 18.43 -3.23
C GLU A 167 2.55 19.05 -4.62
N LYS A 168 3.70 18.81 -5.27
CA LYS A 168 3.98 19.26 -6.65
C LYS A 168 2.94 18.75 -7.65
N MET A 169 2.60 17.46 -7.58
CA MET A 169 1.61 16.84 -8.47
C MET A 169 0.20 17.45 -8.29
N MET A 170 -0.15 17.92 -7.09
CA MET A 170 -1.44 18.54 -6.81
C MET A 170 -1.49 20.02 -7.23
N GLU A 171 -0.38 20.74 -7.12
CA GLU A 171 -0.25 22.13 -7.61
C GLU A 171 -0.38 22.20 -9.13
N GLU A 172 0.23 21.27 -9.87
CA GLU A 172 0.16 21.21 -11.34
C GLU A 172 -1.26 20.94 -11.90
N LYS A 173 -2.16 20.40 -11.07
CA LYS A 173 -3.55 20.10 -11.43
C LYS A 173 -4.56 21.21 -11.04
N SER A 174 -4.11 22.23 -10.30
CA SER A 174 -4.94 23.35 -9.82
C SER A 174 -4.95 24.51 -10.82
#